data_AF-A0A853GM98-F1
#
_entry.id   AF-A0A853GM98-F1
#
_cell.length_a   1.000
_cell.length_b   1.000
_cell.length_c   1.000
_cell.angle_alpha   90.00
_cell.angle_beta   90.00
_cell.angle_gamma   90.00
#
_symmetry.space_group_name_H-M   'P 1'
#
loop_
_entity.id
_entity.type
_entity.pdbx_description
1 polymer ?
#
loop_
_entity_poly.entity_id
_entity_poly.type
_entity_poly.pdbx_seq_one_letter_code
_entity_poly.pdbx_strand_id
1 'polypeptide(L)'
;MSGKHVLQRFQEEVLRSGPEATLPSNLSDYWLAEIQQNIERCFDGEQDPEDAESESYLSLPLAAVMHILFAKNSDEEFTVPIEAMLKNIEDYRIELALEEIRRKTNIKAEPATIASIFTDRDVMV
;
A
#
# COMPACT_ATOMS: atom_id res chain seq x y z
N MET A 1 13.84 -10.50 9.62
CA MET A 1 14.50 -9.23 9.23
C MET A 1 13.86 -8.14 10.06
N SER A 2 14.61 -7.22 10.67
CA SER A 2 13.98 -6.10 11.40
C SER A 2 13.24 -5.19 10.42
N GLY A 3 12.16 -4.53 10.86
CA GLY A 3 11.30 -3.66 10.04
C GLY A 3 12.05 -2.54 9.33
N LYS A 4 13.12 -1.99 9.93
CA LYS A 4 14.01 -1.00 9.31
C LYS A 4 14.67 -1.51 8.04
N HIS A 5 15.08 -2.78 8.01
CA HIS A 5 15.67 -3.40 6.81
C HIS A 5 14.63 -3.61 5.70
N VAL A 6 13.38 -3.92 6.07
CA VAL A 6 12.31 -4.13 5.09
C VAL A 6 11.90 -2.82 4.44
N LEU A 7 11.72 -1.74 5.21
CA LEU A 7 11.42 -0.41 4.66
C LEU A 7 12.53 0.11 3.75
N GLN A 8 13.79 -0.08 4.13
CA GLN A 8 14.92 0.32 3.28
C GLN A 8 14.88 -0.42 1.94
N ARG A 9 14.65 -1.73 1.97
CA ARG A 9 14.55 -2.54 0.74
C ARG A 9 13.35 -2.09 -0.11
N PHE A 10 12.22 -1.76 0.50
CA PHE A 10 11.05 -1.23 -0.20
C PHE A 10 11.36 0.10 -0.89
N GLN A 11 12.12 0.98 -0.22
CA GLN A 11 12.56 2.23 -0.81
C GLN A 11 13.45 2.01 -2.05
N GLU A 12 14.38 1.06 -1.97
CA GLU A 12 15.34 0.77 -3.05
C GLU A 12 14.69 0.06 -4.24
N GLU A 13 13.82 -0.90 -4.00
CA GLU A 13 13.19 -1.72 -5.05
C GLU A 13 11.95 -1.08 -5.66
N VAL A 14 11.18 -0.30 -4.89
CA VAL A 14 9.87 0.20 -5.29
C VAL A 14 9.83 1.72 -5.37
N LEU A 15 10.05 2.43 -4.26
CA LEU A 15 9.82 3.88 -4.20
C LEU A 15 10.71 4.71 -5.14
N ARG A 16 11.89 4.20 -5.51
CA ARG A 16 12.81 4.87 -6.45
C ARG A 16 12.49 4.62 -7.93
N SER A 17 11.55 3.72 -8.23
CA SER A 17 11.29 3.24 -9.60
C SER A 17 10.30 4.13 -10.38
N GLY A 18 9.73 5.16 -9.74
CA GLY A 18 8.83 6.13 -10.36
C GLY A 18 7.44 6.17 -9.71
N PRO A 19 6.62 7.19 -10.04
CA PRO A 19 5.40 7.52 -9.30
C PRO A 19 4.33 6.42 -9.29
N GLU A 20 4.35 5.52 -10.28
CA GLU A 20 3.41 4.41 -10.42
C GLU A 20 3.90 3.11 -9.75
N ALA A 21 5.12 3.07 -9.22
CA ALA A 21 5.74 1.83 -8.75
C ALA A 21 5.01 1.19 -7.55
N THR A 22 4.24 1.98 -6.80
CA THR A 22 3.41 1.50 -5.68
C THR A 22 1.95 1.27 -6.05
N LEU A 23 1.57 1.36 -7.33
CA LEU A 23 0.26 0.86 -7.75
C LEU A 23 0.21 -0.66 -7.55
N PRO A 24 -0.92 -1.23 -7.08
CA PRO A 24 -1.03 -2.68 -6.83
C PRO A 24 -0.59 -3.53 -8.03
N SER A 25 -0.95 -3.13 -9.25
CA SER A 25 -0.57 -3.83 -10.49
C SER A 25 0.92 -3.82 -10.79
N ASN A 26 1.67 -2.88 -10.23
CA ASN A 26 3.10 -2.70 -10.48
C ASN A 26 3.97 -3.30 -9.38
N LEU A 27 3.39 -3.70 -8.25
CA LEU A 27 4.10 -4.40 -7.19
C LEU A 27 4.48 -5.82 -7.59
N SER A 28 5.65 -6.29 -7.18
CA SER A 28 5.96 -7.72 -7.24
C SER A 28 5.04 -8.52 -6.30
N ASP A 29 4.90 -9.83 -6.54
CA ASP A 29 4.12 -10.71 -5.65
C ASP A 29 4.62 -10.63 -4.20
N TYR A 30 5.94 -10.47 -4.01
CA TYR A 30 6.54 -10.28 -2.70
C TYR A 30 6.03 -9.00 -2.02
N TRP A 31 6.13 -7.85 -2.68
CA TRP A 31 5.74 -6.57 -2.07
C TRP A 31 4.23 -6.44 -1.86
N LEU A 32 3.44 -7.00 -2.78
CA LEU A 32 2.00 -7.08 -2.63
C LEU A 32 1.62 -7.86 -1.36
N ALA A 33 2.16 -9.08 -1.19
CA ALA A 33 1.88 -9.92 -0.04
C ALA A 33 2.44 -9.35 1.28
N GLU A 34 3.62 -8.72 1.24
CA GLU A 34 4.24 -8.11 2.42
C GLU A 34 3.41 -6.93 2.93
N ILE A 35 2.96 -6.04 2.03
CA ILE A 35 2.12 -4.90 2.40
C ILE A 35 0.77 -5.38 2.94
N GLN A 36 0.12 -6.36 2.29
CA GLN A 36 -1.16 -6.92 2.78
C GLN A 36 -1.01 -7.45 4.21
N GLN A 37 0.01 -8.25 4.50
CA GLN A 37 0.27 -8.76 5.85
C GLN A 37 0.53 -7.65 6.87
N ASN A 38 1.24 -6.60 6.47
CA ASN A 38 1.49 -5.44 7.34
C ASN A 38 0.18 -4.71 7.69
N ILE A 39 -0.71 -4.54 6.71
CA ILE A 39 -2.05 -3.97 6.93
C ILE A 39 -2.89 -4.86 7.87
N GLU A 40 -2.91 -6.18 7.64
CA GLU A 40 -3.67 -7.12 8.47
C GLU A 40 -3.21 -7.10 9.94
N ARG A 41 -1.90 -7.16 10.19
CA ARG A 41 -1.34 -7.06 11.55
C ARG A 41 -1.69 -5.76 12.26
N CYS A 42 -1.85 -4.66 11.51
CA CYS A 42 -2.34 -3.40 12.09
C CYS A 42 -3.79 -3.47 12.55
N PHE A 43 -4.65 -4.17 11.80
CA PHE A 43 -6.08 -4.26 12.10
C PHE A 43 -6.42 -5.35 13.12
N ASP A 44 -5.66 -6.44 13.15
CA ASP A 44 -5.93 -7.59 14.02
C ASP A 44 -5.47 -7.39 15.47
N GLY A 45 -4.75 -6.29 15.76
CA GLY A 45 -4.35 -5.94 17.13
C GLY A 45 -3.35 -6.90 17.77
N GLU A 46 -2.76 -7.80 16.97
CA GLU A 46 -1.68 -8.71 17.36
C GLU A 46 -0.37 -7.94 17.54
N GLN A 47 -0.34 -7.05 18.53
CA GLN A 47 0.92 -6.53 19.05
C GLN A 47 1.34 -7.44 20.20
N ASP A 48 2.29 -8.34 19.94
CA ASP A 48 2.94 -9.08 21.02
C ASP A 48 3.62 -8.06 21.95
N PRO A 49 3.19 -7.96 23.23
CA PRO A 49 3.73 -6.96 24.15
C PRO A 49 5.22 -7.15 24.47
N GLU A 50 5.82 -8.30 24.12
CA GLU A 50 7.27 -8.53 24.26
C GLU A 50 8.08 -8.04 23.04
N ASP A 51 7.43 -7.75 21.90
CA ASP A 51 8.07 -7.17 20.72
C ASP A 51 8.12 -5.63 20.83
N ALA A 52 8.91 -5.12 21.77
CA ALA A 52 9.28 -3.69 21.82
C ALA A 52 10.11 -3.25 20.59
N GLU A 53 10.58 -4.21 19.78
CA GLU A 53 11.15 -4.02 18.44
C GLU A 53 10.12 -4.15 17.31
N SER A 54 8.80 -4.14 17.61
CA SER A 54 7.68 -4.03 16.66
C SER A 54 7.75 -2.69 15.91
N GLU A 55 8.75 -2.58 15.04
CA GLU A 55 9.01 -1.49 14.12
C GLU A 55 7.82 -1.36 13.15
N SER A 56 6.84 -0.56 13.55
CA SER A 56 5.72 0.00 12.78
C SER A 56 5.26 -0.87 11.60
N TYR A 57 4.32 -1.79 11.86
CA TYR A 57 3.55 -2.49 10.81
C TYR A 57 2.87 -1.52 9.81
N LEU A 58 2.73 -0.24 10.17
CA LEU A 58 2.24 0.80 9.27
C LEU A 58 3.30 1.38 8.34
N SER A 59 4.58 1.08 8.50
CA SER A 59 5.66 1.71 7.73
C SER A 59 5.54 1.46 6.22
N LEU A 60 5.33 0.20 5.79
CA LEU A 60 5.18 -0.11 4.36
C LEU A 60 3.85 0.41 3.78
N PRO A 61 2.68 0.19 4.42
CA PRO A 61 1.42 0.72 3.91
C PRO A 61 1.43 2.25 3.82
N LEU A 62 1.96 2.93 4.85
CA LEU A 62 2.07 4.39 4.85
C LEU A 62 3.03 4.88 3.76
N ALA A 63 4.19 4.25 3.58
CA ALA A 63 5.12 4.61 2.52
C ALA A 63 4.49 4.45 1.13
N ALA A 64 3.75 3.37 0.89
CA ALA A 64 3.08 3.13 -0.39
C ALA A 64 1.97 4.17 -0.68
N VAL A 65 1.12 4.44 0.31
CA VAL A 65 0.04 5.43 0.20
C VAL A 65 0.60 6.84 0.02
N MET A 66 1.60 7.24 0.80
CA MET A 66 2.24 8.56 0.64
C MET A 66 2.86 8.71 -0.75
N HIS A 67 3.52 7.68 -1.27
CA HIS A 67 4.12 7.73 -2.60
C HIS A 67 3.07 7.97 -3.71
N ILE A 68 1.91 7.32 -3.60
CA ILE A 68 0.77 7.56 -4.50
C ILE A 68 0.22 8.98 -4.33
N LEU A 69 0.07 9.46 -3.09
CA LEU A 69 -0.44 10.81 -2.82
C LEU A 69 0.51 11.89 -3.37
N PHE A 70 1.82 11.71 -3.27
CA PHE A 70 2.79 12.60 -3.93
C PHE A 70 2.62 12.59 -5.44
N ALA A 71 2.45 11.42 -6.06
CA ALA A 71 2.18 11.32 -7.49
C ALA A 71 0.86 12.00 -7.91
N LYS A 72 -0.16 12.00 -7.05
CA LYS A 72 -1.46 12.67 -7.31
C LYS A 72 -1.41 14.19 -7.18
N ASN A 73 -0.52 14.76 -6.37
CA ASN A 73 -0.51 16.18 -6.00
C ASN A 73 0.61 17.01 -6.66
N SER A 74 1.28 16.49 -7.69
CA SER A 74 2.20 17.23 -8.57
C SER A 74 3.21 18.14 -7.83
N ASP A 75 3.94 17.57 -6.86
CA ASP A 75 4.99 18.23 -6.07
C ASP A 75 4.54 19.45 -5.24
N GLU A 76 3.24 19.73 -5.12
CA GLU A 76 2.72 20.75 -4.22
C GLU A 76 2.74 20.25 -2.76
N GLU A 77 3.00 21.15 -1.82
CA GLU A 77 2.85 20.84 -0.40
C GLU A 77 1.37 20.59 -0.10
N PHE A 78 1.04 19.41 0.41
CA PHE A 78 -0.33 19.03 0.73
C PHE A 78 -0.44 18.48 2.16
N THR A 79 -1.60 18.67 2.78
CA THR A 79 -1.92 18.12 4.10
C THR A 79 -3.04 17.10 3.96
N VAL A 80 -2.87 15.93 4.59
CA VAL A 80 -3.89 14.88 4.64
C VAL A 80 -4.27 14.67 6.11
N PRO A 81 -5.54 14.89 6.50
CA PRO A 81 -6.04 14.52 7.83
C PRO A 81 -5.79 13.05 8.13
N ILE A 82 -5.57 12.70 9.40
CA ILE A 82 -5.26 11.31 9.78
C ILE A 82 -6.39 10.36 9.38
N GLU A 83 -7.65 10.78 9.48
CA GLU A 83 -8.82 10.00 9.09
C GLU A 83 -8.83 9.71 7.58
N ALA A 84 -8.43 10.70 6.77
CA ALA A 84 -8.29 10.54 5.33
C ALA A 84 -7.11 9.62 4.97
N MET A 85 -6.01 9.69 5.74
CA MET A 85 -4.88 8.77 5.57
C MET A 85 -5.28 7.31 5.87
N LEU A 86 -6.02 7.09 6.95
CA LEU A 86 -6.54 5.76 7.31
C LEU A 86 -7.50 5.24 6.23
N LYS A 87 -8.42 6.08 5.73
CA LYS A 87 -9.26 5.72 4.59
C LYS A 87 -8.43 5.33 3.36
N ASN A 88 -7.39 6.10 3.03
CA ASN A 88 -6.52 5.75 1.89
C ASN A 88 -5.82 4.40 2.09
N ILE A 89 -5.44 4.03 3.33
CA ILE A 89 -4.89 2.70 3.63
C ILE A 89 -5.96 1.60 3.44
N GLU A 90 -7.20 1.85 3.85
CA GLU A 90 -8.33 0.93 3.62
C GLU A 90 -8.64 0.76 2.13
N ASP A 91 -8.73 1.86 1.38
CA ASP A 91 -8.92 1.84 -0.08
C ASP A 91 -7.76 1.08 -0.76
N TYR A 92 -6.52 1.30 -0.30
CA TYR A 92 -5.34 0.61 -0.81
C TYR A 92 -5.40 -0.90 -0.57
N ARG A 93 -5.85 -1.31 0.63
CA ARG A 93 -6.07 -2.72 0.98
C ARG A 93 -7.06 -3.40 0.02
N ILE A 94 -8.14 -2.73 -0.34
CA ILE A 94 -9.12 -3.25 -1.30
C ILE A 94 -8.48 -3.45 -2.67
N GLU A 95 -7.72 -2.47 -3.17
CA GLU A 95 -7.07 -2.59 -4.48
C GLU A 95 -5.95 -3.64 -4.51
N LEU A 96 -5.23 -3.85 -3.40
CA LEU A 96 -4.29 -4.97 -3.25
C LEU A 96 -5.00 -6.32 -3.35
N ALA A 97 -6.15 -6.47 -2.70
CA ALA A 97 -6.94 -7.71 -2.78
C ALA A 97 -7.50 -7.95 -4.19
N LEU A 98 -7.96 -6.90 -4.88
CA LEU A 98 -8.40 -6.99 -6.27
C LEU A 98 -7.27 -7.42 -7.20
N GLU A 99 -6.07 -6.86 -7.01
CA GLU A 99 -4.87 -7.26 -7.74
C GLU A 99 -4.53 -8.73 -7.49
N GLU A 100 -4.56 -9.18 -6.22
CA GLU A 100 -4.30 -10.56 -5.86
C GLU A 100 -5.28 -11.52 -6.55
N ILE A 101 -6.58 -11.19 -6.55
CA ILE A 101 -7.63 -11.92 -7.27
C ILE A 101 -7.33 -11.94 -8.77
N ARG A 102 -6.95 -10.81 -9.37
CA ARG A 102 -6.61 -10.74 -10.80
C ARG A 102 -5.41 -11.62 -11.15
N ARG A 103 -4.40 -11.70 -10.28
CA ARG A 103 -3.21 -12.55 -10.50
C ARG A 103 -3.51 -14.04 -10.36
N LYS A 104 -4.38 -14.41 -9.42
CA LYS A 104 -4.63 -15.81 -9.03
C LYS A 104 -5.86 -16.45 -9.69
N THR A 105 -6.70 -15.66 -10.35
CA THR A 105 -7.98 -16.13 -10.93
C THR A 105 -8.15 -15.64 -12.38
N ASN A 106 -9.26 -16.03 -13.01
CA ASN A 106 -9.63 -15.54 -14.36
C ASN A 106 -10.43 -14.22 -14.33
N ILE A 107 -10.64 -13.63 -13.15
CA ILE A 107 -11.33 -12.36 -12.99
C ILE A 107 -10.44 -11.23 -13.53
N LYS A 108 -11.01 -10.37 -14.39
CA LYS A 108 -10.28 -9.27 -15.04
C LYS A 108 -10.70 -7.91 -14.50
N ALA A 109 -10.53 -7.71 -13.19
CA ALA A 109 -10.70 -6.40 -12.61
C ALA A 109 -9.70 -5.41 -13.22
N GLU A 110 -10.20 -4.29 -13.74
CA GLU A 110 -9.37 -3.23 -14.30
C GLU A 110 -8.42 -2.68 -13.22
N PRO A 111 -7.09 -2.63 -13.45
CA PRO A 111 -6.15 -2.10 -12.47
C PRO A 111 -6.42 -0.65 -12.09
N ALA A 112 -6.15 -0.28 -10.83
CA ALA A 112 -6.17 1.11 -10.44
C ALA A 112 -4.98 1.89 -11.04
N THR A 113 -5.23 3.13 -11.44
CA THR A 113 -4.23 4.10 -11.88
C THR A 113 -4.02 5.15 -10.79
N ILE A 114 -2.98 5.99 -10.92
CA ILE A 114 -2.79 7.16 -10.02
C ILE A 114 -4.03 8.07 -10.01
N ALA A 115 -4.74 8.19 -11.13
CA ALA A 115 -5.94 9.01 -11.19
C ALA A 115 -7.13 8.39 -10.45
N SER A 116 -7.29 7.05 -10.51
CA SER A 116 -8.48 6.35 -10.03
C SER A 116 -8.34 5.75 -8.62
N ILE A 117 -7.13 5.52 -8.14
CA ILE A 117 -6.91 5.01 -6.78
C ILE A 117 -7.32 6.07 -5.74
N PHE A 118 -7.93 5.63 -4.63
CA PHE A 118 -8.50 6.50 -3.57
C PHE A 118 -9.68 7.38 -4.02
N THR A 119 -10.46 6.93 -5.02
CA THR A 119 -11.60 7.71 -5.54
C THR A 119 -12.96 7.00 -5.41
N ASP A 120 -13.05 5.96 -4.57
CA ASP A 120 -14.25 5.12 -4.44
C ASP A 120 -14.78 4.63 -5.81
N ARG A 121 -13.86 4.22 -6.69
CA ARG A 121 -14.18 3.85 -8.07
C ARG A 121 -15.05 2.59 -8.13
N ASP A 122 -15.98 2.55 -9.08
CA ASP A 122 -16.67 1.32 -9.44
C ASP A 122 -15.70 0.37 -10.16
N VAL A 123 -15.58 -0.85 -9.65
CA VAL A 123 -14.73 -1.89 -10.23
C VAL A 123 -15.59 -2.79 -11.10
N MET A 124 -15.36 -2.74 -12.41
CA MET A 124 -15.97 -3.69 -13.35
C MET A 124 -15.17 -5.00 -13.35
N VAL A 125 -15.89 -6.13 -13.33
CA VAL A 125 -15.36 -7.48 -13.07
C VAL A 125 -15.67 -8.41 -14.25
#